data_AF-A0A953Y1Q4-F1
#
_entry.id   AF-A0A953Y1Q4-F1
#
_cell.length_a   1.000
_cell.length_b   1.000
_cell.length_c   1.000
_cell.angle_alpha   90.00
_cell.angle_beta   90.00
_cell.angle_gamma   90.00
#
_symmetry.space_group_name_H-M   'P 1'
#
loop_
_entity.id
_entity.type
_entity.pdbx_description
1 polymer ?
#
loop_
_entity_poly.entity_id
_entity_poly.type
_entity_poly.pdbx_seq_one_letter_code
_entity_poly.pdbx_strand_id
1 'polypeptide(L)'
;MPQLEAHEIATLFPTMSTVDLDHLRASLGDQGLLEEILLFEGKILDGRHRYATCLELGVEPRFREFEGTAQDAFAYSVALNLSRRHLTTVQRAAAGAGLKEFQAKLLSGDAAALVEDEEVAHAPPAPATPRDDDDAPEAEEALEDARRDEEETPAPTAARPRTKKRQLSPRTANARARTIASERVGVSPRAIDAAAKVKQEAPDVFQRMLEGTAGSMPDVKRVTALPAEQRQEVHRLVDEGTKLKAALKQVAPPPAPAEGPVFLGKVMLEPEQARTFNAIVERRELKRAEAAREAVLLWIEKHQEALVGV
;
A
#
# COMPACT_ATOMS: atom_id res chain seq x y z
N MET A 1 -21.80 -21.05 19.30
CA MET A 1 -22.20 -19.93 18.42
C MET A 1 -21.67 -20.23 17.02
N PRO A 2 -22.38 -19.87 15.93
CA PRO A 2 -21.84 -20.03 14.59
C PRO A 2 -20.56 -19.21 14.43
N GLN A 3 -19.57 -19.77 13.73
CA GLN A 3 -18.29 -19.15 13.49
C GLN A 3 -18.45 -18.14 12.35
N LEU A 4 -18.31 -16.85 12.65
CA LEU A 4 -18.42 -15.79 11.66
C LEU A 4 -17.17 -15.75 10.77
N GLU A 5 -17.39 -15.57 9.47
CA GLU A 5 -16.31 -15.47 8.49
C GLU A 5 -15.72 -14.06 8.45
N ALA A 6 -14.43 -13.96 8.13
CA ALA A 6 -13.79 -12.67 7.86
C ALA A 6 -14.26 -12.11 6.51
N HIS A 7 -14.60 -10.82 6.48
CA HIS A 7 -14.92 -10.12 5.25
C HIS A 7 -13.65 -10.02 4.37
N GLU A 8 -13.80 -10.04 3.03
CA GLU A 8 -12.68 -9.98 2.09
C GLU A 8 -11.76 -8.79 2.36
N ILE A 9 -12.34 -7.63 2.68
CA ILE A 9 -11.63 -6.41 3.07
C ILE A 9 -10.72 -6.64 4.28
N ALA A 10 -11.20 -7.35 5.31
CA ALA A 10 -10.43 -7.61 6.53
C ALA A 10 -9.21 -8.50 6.27
N THR A 11 -9.27 -9.37 5.26
CA THR A 11 -8.17 -10.26 4.87
C THR A 11 -7.01 -9.54 4.18
N LEU A 12 -7.22 -8.29 3.74
CA LEU A 12 -6.19 -7.48 3.08
C LEU A 12 -5.14 -6.95 4.06
N PHE A 13 -5.37 -7.06 5.36
CA PHE A 13 -4.46 -6.57 6.40
C PHE A 13 -3.73 -7.74 7.09
N PRO A 14 -2.41 -7.60 7.36
CA PRO A 14 -1.60 -8.66 7.96
C PRO A 14 -2.11 -9.07 9.35
N THR A 15 -1.88 -10.33 9.71
CA THR A 15 -2.14 -10.87 11.06
C THR A 15 -1.37 -10.09 12.12
N MET A 16 -1.92 -10.04 13.32
CA MET A 16 -1.25 -9.40 14.45
C MET A 16 0.00 -10.20 14.81
N SER A 17 1.03 -9.54 15.35
CA SER A 17 2.21 -10.26 15.84
C SER A 17 1.83 -11.16 17.03
N THR A 18 2.64 -12.17 17.31
CA THR A 18 2.40 -13.07 18.46
C THR A 18 2.39 -12.29 19.78
N VAL A 19 3.28 -11.31 19.93
CA VAL A 19 3.36 -10.44 21.12
C VAL A 19 2.07 -9.62 21.29
N ASP A 20 1.57 -9.03 20.21
CA ASP A 20 0.32 -8.25 20.26
C ASP A 20 -0.90 -9.14 20.56
N LEU A 21 -0.90 -10.39 20.08
CA LEU A 21 -1.95 -11.36 20.41
C LEU A 21 -1.94 -11.72 21.89
N ASP A 22 -0.77 -11.88 22.50
CA ASP A 22 -0.66 -12.18 23.93
C ASP A 22 -1.12 -10.99 24.78
N HIS A 23 -0.79 -9.76 24.37
CA HIS A 23 -1.36 -8.57 24.99
C HIS A 23 -2.88 -8.48 24.82
N LEU A 24 -3.41 -8.84 23.65
CA LEU A 24 -4.84 -8.87 23.41
C LEU A 24 -5.55 -9.91 24.30
N ARG A 25 -4.96 -11.11 24.45
CA ARG A 25 -5.48 -12.15 25.35
C ARG A 25 -5.55 -11.67 26.79
N ALA A 26 -4.45 -11.08 27.29
CA ALA A 26 -4.41 -10.53 28.64
C ALA A 26 -5.48 -9.44 28.85
N SER A 27 -5.56 -8.48 27.92
CA SER A 27 -6.56 -7.41 27.99
C SER A 27 -8.00 -7.94 27.95
N LEU A 28 -8.31 -8.91 27.09
CA LEU A 28 -9.63 -9.53 27.02
C LEU A 28 -9.96 -10.36 28.26
N GLY A 29 -8.98 -11.03 28.86
CA GLY A 29 -9.16 -11.77 30.10
C GLY A 29 -9.46 -10.87 31.30
N ASP A 30 -8.77 -9.73 31.39
CA ASP A 30 -8.88 -8.81 32.53
C ASP A 30 -10.09 -7.86 32.43
N GLN A 31 -10.35 -7.33 31.23
CA GLN A 31 -11.32 -6.24 31.01
C GLN A 31 -12.50 -6.64 30.14
N GLY A 32 -12.48 -7.85 29.57
CA GLY A 32 -13.44 -8.26 28.55
C GLY A 32 -13.24 -7.50 27.23
N LEU A 33 -14.19 -7.65 26.32
CA LEU A 33 -14.16 -6.90 25.06
C LEU A 33 -14.43 -5.42 25.34
N LEU A 34 -13.49 -4.53 25.00
CA LEU A 34 -13.67 -3.07 25.09
C LEU A 34 -14.19 -2.49 23.78
N GLU A 35 -13.56 -2.85 22.66
CA GLU A 35 -13.96 -2.43 21.32
C GLU A 35 -14.73 -3.52 20.62
N GLU A 36 -15.91 -3.18 20.11
CA GLU A 36 -16.79 -4.11 19.41
C GLU A 36 -16.16 -4.69 18.13
N ILE A 37 -16.67 -5.84 17.72
CA ILE A 37 -16.31 -6.47 16.45
C ILE A 37 -17.22 -5.86 15.39
N LEU A 38 -16.61 -5.28 14.36
CA LEU A 38 -17.34 -4.61 13.30
C LEU A 38 -17.72 -5.61 12.23
N LEU A 39 -19.01 -5.67 11.89
CA LEU A 39 -19.57 -6.51 10.85
C LEU A 39 -19.91 -5.67 9.62
N PHE A 40 -19.85 -6.29 8.44
CA PHE A 40 -20.36 -5.75 7.19
C PHE A 40 -20.84 -6.91 6.33
N GLU A 41 -22.08 -6.84 5.85
CA GLU A 41 -22.73 -7.92 5.09
C GLU A 41 -22.72 -9.25 5.87
N GLY A 42 -22.89 -9.19 7.20
CA GLY A 42 -22.87 -10.36 8.08
C GLY A 42 -21.50 -11.02 8.27
N LYS A 43 -20.41 -10.41 7.77
CA LYS A 43 -19.03 -10.89 7.92
C LYS A 43 -18.18 -9.91 8.72
N ILE A 44 -17.09 -10.38 9.33
CA ILE A 44 -16.23 -9.54 10.16
C ILE A 44 -15.40 -8.57 9.31
N LEU A 45 -15.72 -7.27 9.38
CA LEU A 45 -14.98 -6.18 8.72
C LEU A 45 -13.75 -5.73 9.52
N ASP A 46 -13.84 -5.72 10.85
CA ASP A 46 -12.71 -5.46 11.75
C ASP A 46 -12.86 -6.23 13.07
N GLY A 47 -11.73 -6.57 13.71
CA GLY A 47 -11.74 -7.28 14.99
C GLY A 47 -11.66 -8.80 14.90
N ARG A 48 -11.17 -9.36 13.77
CA ARG A 48 -11.03 -10.82 13.58
C ARG A 48 -10.28 -11.53 14.71
N HIS A 49 -9.19 -10.94 15.22
CA HIS A 49 -8.42 -11.51 16.32
C HIS A 49 -9.18 -11.34 17.64
N ARG A 50 -9.89 -10.21 17.85
CA ARG A 50 -10.75 -10.02 19.01
C ARG A 50 -11.84 -11.09 19.07
N TYR A 51 -12.52 -11.33 17.94
CA TYR A 51 -13.52 -12.39 17.84
C TYR A 51 -12.93 -13.77 18.14
N ALA A 52 -11.82 -14.15 17.50
CA ALA A 52 -11.17 -15.43 17.74
C ALA A 52 -10.75 -15.61 19.22
N THR A 53 -10.17 -14.57 19.82
CA THR A 53 -9.76 -14.59 21.22
C THR A 53 -10.95 -14.58 22.19
N CYS A 54 -12.05 -13.89 21.87
CA CYS A 54 -13.29 -13.99 22.64
C CYS A 54 -13.80 -15.43 22.68
N LEU A 55 -13.80 -16.13 21.55
CA LEU A 55 -14.18 -17.54 21.49
C LEU A 55 -13.21 -18.43 22.27
N GLU A 56 -11.90 -18.16 22.19
CA GLU A 56 -10.85 -18.89 22.92
C GLU A 56 -11.00 -18.76 24.44
N LEU A 57 -11.29 -17.55 24.93
CA LEU A 57 -11.37 -17.24 26.36
C LEU A 57 -12.79 -17.38 26.95
N GLY A 58 -13.79 -17.69 26.13
CA GLY A 58 -15.19 -17.72 26.56
C GLY A 58 -15.77 -16.34 26.92
N VAL A 59 -15.16 -15.26 26.44
CA VAL A 59 -15.67 -13.89 26.60
C VAL A 59 -16.76 -13.64 25.57
N GLU A 60 -17.89 -13.08 25.99
CA GLU A 60 -19.01 -12.82 25.09
C GLU A 60 -18.65 -11.72 24.05
N PRO A 61 -18.64 -12.03 22.75
CA PRO A 61 -18.34 -11.04 21.72
C PRO A 61 -19.51 -10.08 21.54
N ARG A 62 -19.21 -8.78 21.42
CA ARG A 62 -20.17 -7.74 21.06
C ARG A 62 -19.90 -7.26 19.64
N PHE A 63 -20.98 -7.03 18.89
CA PHE A 63 -20.94 -6.72 17.48
C PHE A 63 -21.59 -5.38 17.18
N ARG A 64 -21.04 -4.69 16.19
CA ARG A 64 -21.62 -3.50 15.58
C ARG A 64 -21.67 -3.67 14.07
N GLU A 65 -22.81 -3.42 13.45
CA GLU A 65 -22.90 -3.41 12.00
C GLU A 65 -22.33 -2.09 11.44
N PHE A 66 -21.54 -2.19 10.39
CA PHE A 66 -21.09 -1.05 9.62
C PHE A 66 -22.19 -0.63 8.65
N GLU A 67 -22.63 0.62 8.77
CA GLU A 67 -23.59 1.22 7.85
C GLU A 67 -22.85 1.97 6.75
N GLY A 68 -23.12 1.62 5.50
CA GLY A 68 -22.57 2.31 4.34
C GLY A 68 -22.36 1.40 3.14
N THR A 69 -21.68 1.92 2.12
CA THR A 69 -21.36 1.13 0.93
C THR A 69 -20.12 0.27 1.17
N ALA A 70 -19.91 -0.75 0.32
CA ALA A 70 -18.67 -1.52 0.32
C ALA A 70 -17.41 -0.64 0.13
N GLN A 71 -17.55 0.53 -0.53
CA GLN A 71 -16.47 1.50 -0.68
C GLN A 71 -16.15 2.20 0.65
N ASP A 72 -17.18 2.54 1.42
CA ASP A 72 -17.04 3.17 2.74
C ASP A 72 -16.50 2.17 3.77
N ALA A 73 -17.00 0.92 3.76
CA ALA A 73 -16.52 -0.17 4.61
C ALA A 73 -15.02 -0.40 4.41
N PHE A 74 -14.59 -0.41 3.15
CA PHE A 74 -13.18 -0.52 2.80
C PHE A 74 -12.38 0.68 3.32
N ALA A 75 -12.85 1.90 3.04
CA ALA A 75 -12.15 3.12 3.47
C ALA A 75 -12.02 3.19 4.99
N TYR A 76 -13.07 2.78 5.71
CA TYR A 76 -13.10 2.71 7.16
C TYR A 76 -12.10 1.68 7.69
N SER A 77 -12.10 0.46 7.13
CA SER A 77 -11.15 -0.59 7.50
C SER A 77 -9.70 -0.16 7.24
N VAL A 78 -9.43 0.50 6.12
CA VAL A 78 -8.12 1.13 5.84
C VAL A 78 -7.77 2.20 6.85
N ALA A 79 -8.69 3.11 7.18
CA ALA A 79 -8.42 4.18 8.15
C ALA A 79 -8.12 3.64 9.56
N LEU A 80 -8.88 2.64 10.01
CA LEU A 80 -8.64 1.94 11.29
C LEU A 80 -7.28 1.27 11.32
N ASN A 81 -6.90 0.60 10.23
CA ASN A 81 -5.62 -0.12 10.16
C ASN A 81 -4.42 0.80 9.92
N LEU A 82 -4.56 1.87 9.12
CA LEU A 82 -3.50 2.86 8.87
C LEU A 82 -3.23 3.76 10.08
N SER A 83 -4.26 4.11 10.85
CA SER A 83 -4.09 4.95 12.06
C SER A 83 -3.43 4.19 13.21
N ARG A 84 -3.66 2.87 13.30
CA ARG A 84 -3.11 2.01 14.36
C ARG A 84 -1.78 1.36 14.00
N ARG A 85 -1.49 1.17 12.71
CA ARG A 85 -0.24 0.57 12.22
C ARG A 85 0.41 1.57 11.28
N HIS A 86 1.60 2.07 11.63
CA HIS A 86 2.42 2.89 10.74
C HIS A 86 2.86 2.06 9.51
N LEU A 87 1.93 1.79 8.58
CA LEU A 87 2.19 0.96 7.42
C LEU A 87 3.25 1.64 6.56
N THR A 88 4.26 0.87 6.19
CA THR A 88 5.29 1.31 5.26
C THR A 88 4.68 1.62 3.90
N THR A 89 5.36 2.43 3.09
CA THR A 89 4.90 2.74 1.72
C THR A 89 4.66 1.47 0.88
N VAL A 90 5.45 0.41 1.11
CA VAL A 90 5.31 -0.89 0.43
C VAL A 90 4.04 -1.63 0.88
N GLN A 91 3.75 -1.65 2.18
CA GLN A 91 2.49 -2.20 2.71
C GLN A 91 1.27 -1.46 2.16
N ARG A 92 1.32 -0.12 2.13
CA ARG A 92 0.22 0.69 1.56
C ARG A 92 0.03 0.43 0.07
N ALA A 93 1.12 0.20 -0.68
CA ALA A 93 1.04 -0.20 -2.08
C ALA A 93 0.39 -1.58 -2.26
N ALA A 94 0.73 -2.56 -1.40
CA ALA A 94 0.11 -3.89 -1.39
C ALA A 94 -1.39 -3.84 -1.07
N ALA A 95 -1.78 -3.10 -0.02
CA ALA A 95 -3.18 -2.86 0.31
C ALA A 95 -3.93 -2.16 -0.84
N GLY A 96 -3.30 -1.16 -1.46
CA GLY A 96 -3.84 -0.46 -2.63
C GLY A 96 -4.04 -1.37 -3.84
N ALA A 97 -3.21 -2.40 -4.04
CA ALA A 97 -3.39 -3.38 -5.10
C ALA A 97 -4.64 -4.24 -4.89
N GLY A 98 -4.86 -4.73 -3.67
CA GLY A 98 -6.09 -5.46 -3.32
C GLY A 98 -7.34 -4.59 -3.48
N LEU A 99 -7.25 -3.33 -3.07
CA LEU A 99 -8.31 -2.34 -3.23
C LEU A 99 -8.67 -2.07 -4.69
N LYS A 100 -7.66 -1.89 -5.54
CA LYS A 100 -7.86 -1.71 -6.98
C LYS A 100 -8.61 -2.91 -7.57
N GLU A 101 -8.24 -4.13 -7.22
CA GLU A 101 -8.92 -5.34 -7.72
C GLU A 101 -10.37 -5.40 -7.24
N PHE A 102 -10.61 -5.17 -5.96
CA PHE A 102 -11.97 -5.16 -5.39
C PHE A 102 -12.86 -4.12 -6.06
N GLN A 103 -12.36 -2.89 -6.21
CA GLN A 103 -13.12 -1.83 -6.87
C GLN A 103 -13.31 -2.05 -8.36
N ALA A 104 -12.35 -2.67 -9.04
CA ALA A 104 -12.50 -3.01 -10.46
C ALA A 104 -13.69 -3.97 -10.64
N LYS A 105 -13.82 -4.99 -9.77
CA LYS A 105 -14.95 -5.94 -9.76
C LYS A 105 -16.29 -5.25 -9.48
N LEU A 106 -16.32 -4.33 -8.52
CA LEU A 106 -17.54 -3.58 -8.18
C LEU A 106 -17.98 -2.67 -9.33
N LEU A 107 -17.02 -2.03 -10.01
CA LEU A 107 -17.28 -1.10 -11.12
C LEU A 107 -17.55 -1.79 -12.47
N SER A 108 -17.03 -3.02 -12.68
CA SER A 108 -17.32 -3.82 -13.88
C SER A 108 -18.68 -4.51 -13.82
N GLY A 109 -19.32 -4.56 -12.65
CA GLY A 109 -20.61 -5.22 -12.46
C GLY A 109 -20.51 -6.74 -12.32
N ASP A 110 -19.30 -7.29 -12.21
CA ASP A 110 -19.06 -8.73 -11.99
C ASP A 110 -19.40 -9.17 -10.55
N ALA A 111 -19.70 -8.21 -9.66
CA ALA A 111 -20.14 -8.46 -8.29
C ALA A 111 -21.63 -8.88 -8.18
N ALA A 112 -22.21 -9.46 -9.24
CA ALA A 112 -23.58 -9.98 -9.25
C ALA A 112 -23.76 -11.32 -8.50
N ALA A 113 -22.92 -11.62 -7.51
CA ALA A 113 -22.99 -12.88 -6.74
C ALA A 113 -22.94 -12.72 -5.21
N LEU A 114 -23.07 -11.50 -4.68
CA LEU A 114 -23.27 -11.30 -3.24
C LEU A 114 -24.53 -10.46 -2.99
N VAL A 115 -25.62 -11.24 -2.97
CA VAL A 115 -26.94 -11.03 -2.36
C VAL A 115 -27.95 -10.12 -3.07
N GLU A 116 -29.16 -10.67 -3.11
CA GLU A 116 -30.43 -10.22 -3.68
C GLU A 116 -30.91 -8.88 -3.10
N ASP A 117 -31.80 -8.26 -3.88
CA ASP A 117 -32.43 -6.95 -3.67
C ASP A 117 -32.86 -6.67 -2.22
N GLU A 118 -32.42 -5.52 -1.67
CA GLU A 118 -33.34 -4.64 -0.95
C GLU A 118 -33.11 -3.17 -1.33
N GLU A 119 -34.20 -2.60 -1.82
CA GLU A 119 -34.36 -1.23 -2.27
C GLU A 119 -34.46 -0.31 -1.05
N VAL A 120 -33.37 0.38 -0.67
CA VAL A 120 -33.43 1.48 0.30
C VAL A 120 -33.20 2.80 -0.43
N ALA A 121 -34.29 3.54 -0.59
CA ALA A 121 -34.29 4.92 -1.06
C ALA A 121 -33.46 5.79 -0.10
N HIS A 122 -32.37 6.38 -0.59
CA HIS A 122 -31.68 7.44 0.14
C HIS A 122 -31.95 8.79 -0.53
N ALA A 123 -32.63 9.65 0.22
CA ALA A 123 -32.83 11.05 -0.08
C ALA A 123 -31.47 11.78 -0.21
N PRO A 124 -31.37 12.82 -1.06
CA PRO A 124 -30.13 13.59 -1.15
C PRO A 124 -29.83 14.30 0.17
N PRO A 125 -28.56 14.38 0.61
CA PRO A 125 -28.20 15.12 1.82
C PRO A 125 -28.48 16.62 1.63
N ALA A 126 -29.07 17.19 2.67
CA ALA A 126 -29.39 18.62 2.79
C ALA A 126 -28.11 19.49 2.73
N PRO A 127 -28.22 20.74 2.24
CA PRO A 127 -27.09 21.65 2.10
C PRO A 127 -26.53 22.12 3.44
N ALA A 128 -25.22 22.37 3.45
CA ALA A 128 -24.46 22.91 4.56
C ALA A 128 -25.09 24.20 5.13
N THR A 129 -25.17 24.27 6.45
CA THR A 129 -25.60 25.46 7.19
C THR A 129 -24.58 26.60 7.03
N PRO A 130 -25.03 27.88 6.93
CA PRO A 130 -24.16 29.05 6.80
C PRO A 130 -23.38 29.34 8.09
N ARG A 131 -22.22 29.98 7.93
CA ARG A 131 -21.53 30.71 8.99
C ARG A 131 -21.98 32.17 8.91
N ASP A 132 -22.59 32.66 9.98
CA ASP A 132 -22.77 34.09 10.22
C ASP A 132 -21.50 34.63 10.90
N ASP A 133 -21.02 35.78 10.42
CA ASP A 133 -20.55 36.90 11.24
C ASP A 133 -20.11 38.04 10.28
N ASP A 134 -21.03 39.00 10.15
CA ASP A 134 -20.92 40.46 9.95
C ASP A 134 -19.61 41.09 9.43
N ASP A 135 -19.70 41.75 8.26
CA ASP A 135 -19.49 43.20 8.11
C ASP A 135 -19.93 43.68 6.71
N ALA A 136 -20.79 44.71 6.65
CA ALA A 136 -21.29 45.42 5.46
C ALA A 136 -20.50 46.75 5.26
N PRO A 137 -20.83 47.67 4.32
CA PRO A 137 -21.71 47.66 3.12
C PRO A 137 -20.90 48.08 1.85
N GLU A 138 -21.38 48.33 0.61
CA GLU A 138 -22.51 49.14 0.11
C GLU A 138 -22.51 49.19 -1.45
N ALA A 139 -23.61 49.68 -2.06
CA ALA A 139 -23.89 50.14 -3.45
C ALA A 139 -24.26 49.08 -4.53
N GLU A 140 -25.53 48.93 -4.98
CA GLU A 140 -26.48 49.79 -5.75
C GLU A 140 -26.34 49.77 -7.29
N GLU A 141 -27.51 49.84 -7.95
CA GLU A 141 -27.82 49.97 -9.40
C GLU A 141 -27.71 48.73 -10.30
N ALA A 142 -28.53 48.48 -11.33
CA ALA A 142 -29.82 48.97 -11.82
C ALA A 142 -30.14 48.17 -13.12
N LEU A 143 -31.43 47.92 -13.41
CA LEU A 143 -32.16 48.08 -14.71
C LEU A 143 -31.43 47.69 -16.02
N GLU A 144 -31.99 47.12 -17.09
CA GLU A 144 -33.31 46.85 -17.64
C GLU A 144 -33.02 46.08 -18.96
N ASP A 145 -33.96 45.28 -19.50
CA ASP A 145 -34.65 45.58 -20.77
C ASP A 145 -35.33 44.36 -21.45
N ALA A 146 -36.55 44.65 -21.93
CA ALA A 146 -37.48 44.05 -22.91
C ALA A 146 -37.38 42.56 -23.34
N ARG A 147 -38.41 41.70 -23.15
CA ARG A 147 -39.79 41.60 -23.72
C ARG A 147 -39.89 40.95 -25.13
N ARG A 148 -40.91 40.06 -25.25
CA ARG A 148 -41.59 39.45 -26.43
C ARG A 148 -41.01 38.11 -26.92
N ASP A 149 -41.76 37.02 -27.14
CA ASP A 149 -43.19 36.83 -27.47
C ASP A 149 -43.79 35.54 -26.85
N GLU A 150 -45.13 35.52 -26.89
CA GLU A 150 -46.09 34.58 -26.32
C GLU A 150 -46.13 33.18 -26.98
N GLU A 151 -46.42 32.19 -26.14
CA GLU A 151 -47.43 31.13 -26.35
C GLU A 151 -47.30 30.19 -27.56
N GLU A 152 -46.72 29.00 -27.34
CA GLU A 152 -47.30 27.75 -27.85
C GLU A 152 -46.85 26.56 -26.97
N THR A 153 -47.79 25.99 -26.21
CA THR A 153 -47.58 24.69 -25.55
C THR A 153 -47.90 23.57 -26.53
N PRO A 154 -47.04 22.56 -26.64
CA PRO A 154 -47.52 21.21 -26.84
C PRO A 154 -47.13 20.32 -25.66
N ALA A 155 -48.10 19.49 -25.27
CA ALA A 155 -48.06 18.54 -24.17
C ALA A 155 -46.74 17.74 -24.06
N PRO A 156 -46.27 17.41 -22.83
CA PRO A 156 -45.10 16.56 -22.65
C PRO A 156 -45.39 15.16 -23.20
N THR A 157 -44.79 14.88 -24.34
CA THR A 157 -44.73 13.57 -24.96
C THR A 157 -43.97 12.61 -24.04
N ALA A 158 -44.61 11.48 -23.76
CA ALA A 158 -44.08 10.20 -23.33
C ALA A 158 -42.70 10.19 -22.65
N ALA A 159 -42.71 9.89 -21.36
CA ALA A 159 -41.54 9.56 -20.55
C ALA A 159 -40.52 8.69 -21.32
N ARG A 160 -39.33 9.24 -21.53
CA ARG A 160 -38.16 8.48 -21.98
C ARG A 160 -37.90 7.33 -20.99
N PRO A 161 -37.65 6.11 -21.46
CA PRO A 161 -37.37 4.98 -20.57
C PRO A 161 -36.12 5.26 -19.73
N ARG A 162 -36.22 4.99 -18.42
CA ARG A 162 -35.15 5.12 -17.41
C ARG A 162 -33.86 4.49 -17.95
N THR A 163 -32.78 5.27 -17.92
CA THR A 163 -31.45 4.91 -18.43
C THR A 163 -30.95 3.61 -17.80
N LYS A 164 -30.72 2.58 -18.62
CA LYS A 164 -29.96 1.38 -18.23
C LYS A 164 -28.62 1.84 -17.62
N LYS A 165 -28.28 1.41 -16.40
CA LYS A 165 -26.97 1.64 -15.77
C LYS A 165 -25.89 1.23 -16.79
N ARG A 166 -25.21 2.21 -17.39
CA ARG A 166 -24.25 1.97 -18.47
C ARG A 166 -22.98 1.42 -17.80
N GLN A 167 -22.80 0.10 -17.84
CA GLN A 167 -21.61 -0.56 -17.32
C GLN A 167 -20.34 0.10 -17.86
N LEU A 168 -19.37 0.38 -17.00
CA LEU A 168 -18.11 0.96 -17.43
C LEU A 168 -17.31 -0.08 -18.20
N SER A 169 -16.57 0.37 -19.24
CA SER A 169 -15.62 -0.51 -19.90
C SER A 169 -14.58 -1.02 -18.88
N PRO A 170 -14.07 -2.27 -19.02
CA PRO A 170 -13.07 -2.82 -18.09
C PRO A 170 -11.83 -1.94 -17.92
N ARG A 171 -11.44 -1.22 -18.98
CA ARG A 171 -10.31 -0.28 -18.96
C ARG A 171 -10.62 0.96 -18.13
N THR A 172 -11.81 1.53 -18.27
CA THR A 172 -12.24 2.71 -17.50
C THR A 172 -12.49 2.36 -16.03
N ALA A 173 -13.08 1.18 -15.77
CA ALA A 173 -13.27 0.65 -14.42
C ALA A 173 -11.93 0.47 -13.69
N ASN A 174 -10.95 -0.17 -14.34
CA ASN A 174 -9.60 -0.33 -13.79
C ASN A 174 -8.90 1.00 -13.52
N ALA A 175 -9.03 1.98 -14.43
CA ALA A 175 -8.42 3.29 -14.26
C ALA A 175 -9.00 4.03 -13.04
N ARG A 176 -10.34 4.00 -12.89
CA ARG A 176 -11.03 4.60 -11.72
C ARG A 176 -10.69 3.88 -10.43
N ALA A 177 -10.76 2.55 -10.42
CA ALA A 177 -10.41 1.73 -9.26
C ALA A 177 -9.00 2.03 -8.74
N ARG A 178 -8.04 2.20 -9.66
CA ARG A 178 -6.67 2.57 -9.31
C ARG A 178 -6.55 3.98 -8.72
N THR A 179 -7.27 4.96 -9.25
CA THR A 179 -7.26 6.34 -8.71
C THR A 179 -7.83 6.37 -7.30
N ILE A 180 -9.01 5.76 -7.11
CA ILE A 180 -9.63 5.68 -5.78
C ILE A 180 -8.70 4.92 -4.84
N ALA A 181 -8.04 3.86 -5.31
CA ALA A 181 -7.12 3.12 -4.47
C ALA A 181 -5.91 3.96 -4.01
N SER A 182 -5.36 4.76 -4.93
CA SER A 182 -4.23 5.66 -4.68
C SER A 182 -4.54 6.70 -3.61
N GLU A 183 -5.70 7.35 -3.73
CA GLU A 183 -6.17 8.38 -2.78
C GLU A 183 -6.38 7.79 -1.39
N ARG A 184 -6.99 6.61 -1.29
CA ARG A 184 -7.35 5.99 0.00
C ARG A 184 -6.13 5.50 0.78
N VAL A 185 -5.11 4.96 0.11
CA VAL A 185 -3.92 4.42 0.79
C VAL A 185 -2.75 5.40 0.82
N GLY A 186 -2.88 6.58 0.19
CA GLY A 186 -1.84 7.61 0.19
C GLY A 186 -0.53 7.16 -0.48
N VAL A 187 -0.61 6.45 -1.62
CA VAL A 187 0.56 6.09 -2.45
C VAL A 187 0.26 6.35 -3.92
N SER A 188 1.31 6.51 -4.73
CA SER A 188 1.14 6.77 -6.16
C SER A 188 0.44 5.61 -6.90
N PRO A 189 -0.33 5.88 -7.98
CA PRO A 189 -0.96 4.84 -8.79
C PRO A 189 0.04 3.83 -9.36
N ARG A 190 1.27 4.28 -9.66
CA ARG A 190 2.36 3.42 -10.15
C ARG A 190 2.82 2.41 -9.11
N ALA A 191 2.82 2.77 -7.82
CA ALA A 191 3.18 1.85 -6.75
C ALA A 191 2.11 0.75 -6.59
N ILE A 192 0.84 1.10 -6.75
CA ILE A 192 -0.28 0.14 -6.76
C ILE A 192 -0.16 -0.82 -7.94
N ASP A 193 0.09 -0.31 -9.14
CA ASP A 193 0.28 -1.15 -10.33
C ASP A 193 1.49 -2.07 -10.19
N ALA A 194 2.58 -1.58 -9.59
CA ALA A 194 3.76 -2.40 -9.30
C ALA A 194 3.45 -3.50 -8.28
N ALA A 195 2.72 -3.20 -7.20
CA ALA A 195 2.32 -4.19 -6.20
C ALA A 195 1.35 -5.23 -6.78
N ALA A 196 0.40 -4.81 -7.64
CA ALA A 196 -0.49 -5.74 -8.35
C ALA A 196 0.29 -6.69 -9.28
N LYS A 197 1.34 -6.18 -9.94
CA LYS A 197 2.23 -7.00 -10.76
C LYS A 197 3.00 -8.02 -9.89
N VAL A 198 3.53 -7.60 -8.75
CA VAL A 198 4.20 -8.50 -7.79
C VAL A 198 3.24 -9.59 -7.30
N LYS A 199 1.99 -9.25 -6.98
CA LYS A 199 0.97 -10.23 -6.59
C LYS A 199 0.78 -11.34 -7.64
N GLN A 200 0.86 -10.98 -8.93
CA GLN A 200 0.69 -11.92 -10.04
C GLN A 200 1.95 -12.76 -10.29
N GLU A 201 3.14 -12.15 -10.27
CA GLU A 201 4.41 -12.80 -10.63
C GLU A 201 5.05 -13.56 -9.46
N ALA A 202 4.92 -13.04 -8.24
CA ALA A 202 5.52 -13.59 -7.03
C ALA A 202 4.59 -13.37 -5.81
N PRO A 203 3.54 -14.19 -5.65
CA PRO A 203 2.61 -14.11 -4.52
C PRO A 203 3.31 -14.20 -3.16
N ASP A 204 4.42 -14.95 -3.09
CA ASP A 204 5.27 -15.09 -1.90
C ASP A 204 5.89 -13.74 -1.48
N VAL A 205 6.36 -12.96 -2.45
CA VAL A 205 6.93 -11.62 -2.19
C VAL A 205 5.82 -10.63 -1.82
N PHE A 206 4.66 -10.73 -2.48
CA PHE A 206 3.51 -9.90 -2.15
C PHE A 206 3.04 -10.11 -0.71
N GLN A 207 3.06 -11.34 -0.22
CA GLN A 207 2.74 -11.64 1.18
C GLN A 207 3.70 -10.93 2.15
N ARG A 208 5.00 -10.95 1.86
CA ARG A 208 6.00 -10.18 2.65
C ARG A 208 5.82 -8.67 2.56
N MET A 209 5.26 -8.17 1.44
CA MET A 209 4.90 -6.76 1.34
C MET A 209 3.80 -6.40 2.33
N LEU A 210 2.81 -7.28 2.55
CA LEU A 210 1.74 -7.08 3.54
C LEU A 210 2.29 -7.16 4.97
N GLU A 211 3.16 -8.12 5.24
CA GLU A 211 3.78 -8.34 6.56
C GLU A 211 4.81 -7.27 6.93
N GLY A 212 5.31 -6.50 5.96
CA GLY A 212 6.30 -5.44 6.19
C GLY A 212 7.74 -5.93 6.21
N THR A 213 7.99 -7.19 5.84
CA THR A 213 9.32 -7.82 5.80
C THR A 213 10.01 -7.72 4.43
N ALA A 214 9.30 -7.23 3.40
CA ALA A 214 9.82 -7.12 2.04
C ALA A 214 10.78 -5.93 1.78
N GLY A 215 11.03 -5.09 2.79
CA GLY A 215 11.94 -3.94 2.67
C GLY A 215 11.38 -2.82 1.77
N SER A 216 12.23 -2.27 0.90
CA SER A 216 11.86 -1.15 0.01
C SER A 216 11.34 -1.65 -1.35
N MET A 217 10.62 -0.80 -2.10
CA MET A 217 10.11 -1.18 -3.42
C MET A 217 11.20 -1.60 -4.43
N PRO A 218 12.40 -0.99 -4.44
CA PRO A 218 13.53 -1.54 -5.19
C PRO A 218 13.95 -2.95 -4.76
N ASP A 219 13.97 -3.24 -3.45
CA ASP A 219 14.31 -4.58 -2.95
C ASP A 219 13.25 -5.60 -3.37
N VAL A 220 11.97 -5.27 -3.25
CA VAL A 220 10.85 -6.10 -3.73
C VAL A 220 11.01 -6.44 -5.21
N LYS A 221 11.34 -5.46 -6.07
CA LYS A 221 11.56 -5.70 -7.50
C LYS A 221 12.74 -6.65 -7.75
N ARG A 222 13.82 -6.49 -6.98
CA ARG A 222 14.98 -7.38 -7.06
C ARG A 222 14.62 -8.81 -6.68
N VAL A 223 13.93 -9.00 -5.54
CA VAL A 223 13.50 -10.32 -5.08
C VAL A 223 12.53 -10.95 -6.10
N THR A 224 11.56 -10.19 -6.61
CA THR A 224 10.57 -10.66 -7.60
C THR A 224 11.24 -11.15 -8.89
N ALA A 225 12.35 -10.52 -9.30
CA ALA A 225 13.09 -10.91 -10.48
C ALA A 225 13.93 -12.20 -10.32
N LEU A 226 14.11 -12.69 -9.08
CA LEU A 226 14.85 -13.93 -8.83
C LEU A 226 13.99 -15.16 -9.17
N PRO A 227 14.63 -16.29 -9.58
CA PRO A 227 13.99 -17.59 -9.63
C PRO A 227 13.33 -17.98 -8.31
N ALA A 228 12.26 -18.78 -8.37
CA ALA A 228 11.46 -19.14 -7.19
C ALA A 228 12.30 -19.76 -6.06
N GLU A 229 13.24 -20.64 -6.38
CA GLU A 229 14.15 -21.27 -5.40
C GLU A 229 15.01 -20.23 -4.67
N GLN A 230 15.56 -19.26 -5.40
CA GLN A 230 16.35 -18.18 -4.82
C GLN A 230 15.50 -17.23 -3.97
N ARG A 231 14.25 -16.97 -4.36
CA ARG A 231 13.33 -16.19 -3.51
C ARG A 231 13.06 -16.89 -2.19
N GLN A 232 12.78 -18.19 -2.23
CA GLN A 232 12.57 -18.99 -1.03
C GLN A 232 13.80 -19.01 -0.12
N GLU A 233 15.00 -19.09 -0.68
CA GLU A 233 16.24 -19.00 0.11
C GLU A 233 16.41 -17.63 0.78
N VAL A 234 16.15 -16.53 0.04
CA VAL A 234 16.18 -15.18 0.62
C VAL A 234 15.18 -15.05 1.76
N HIS A 235 13.97 -15.57 1.56
CA HIS A 235 12.91 -15.60 2.55
C HIS A 235 13.34 -16.37 3.81
N ARG A 236 13.92 -17.56 3.65
CA ARG A 236 14.43 -18.38 4.76
C ARG A 236 15.47 -17.63 5.58
N LEU A 237 16.45 -17.01 4.92
CA LEU A 237 17.49 -16.23 5.61
C LEU A 237 16.91 -15.04 6.37
N VAL A 238 15.88 -14.38 5.82
CA VAL A 238 15.19 -13.27 6.51
C VAL A 238 14.45 -13.76 7.75
N ASP A 239 13.81 -14.93 7.68
CA ASP A 239 13.09 -15.52 8.82
C ASP A 239 14.05 -15.97 9.93
N GLU A 240 15.26 -16.41 9.56
CA GLU A 240 16.37 -16.70 10.47
C GLU A 240 16.99 -15.43 11.10
N GLY A 241 16.50 -14.24 10.72
CA GLY A 241 16.93 -12.95 11.29
C GLY A 241 17.98 -12.20 10.46
N THR A 242 18.34 -12.70 9.27
CA THR A 242 19.26 -11.98 8.38
C THR A 242 18.56 -10.78 7.75
N LYS A 243 19.23 -9.62 7.73
CA LYS A 243 18.69 -8.44 7.03
C LYS A 243 18.51 -8.73 5.54
N LEU A 244 17.38 -8.32 4.95
CA LEU A 244 17.02 -8.58 3.55
C LEU A 244 18.16 -8.29 2.54
N LYS A 245 18.88 -7.17 2.70
CA LYS A 245 20.00 -6.81 1.81
C LYS A 245 21.17 -7.79 1.92
N ALA A 246 21.45 -8.29 3.11
CA ALA A 246 22.49 -9.28 3.34
C ALA A 246 22.06 -10.64 2.77
N ALA A 247 20.82 -11.05 2.98
CA ALA A 247 20.25 -12.26 2.38
C ALA A 247 20.32 -12.21 0.84
N LEU A 248 19.92 -11.08 0.23
CA LEU A 248 20.05 -10.86 -1.21
C LEU A 248 21.51 -10.95 -1.70
N LYS A 249 22.48 -10.40 -0.94
CA LYS A 249 23.90 -10.49 -1.29
C LYS A 249 24.43 -11.93 -1.23
N GLN A 250 23.92 -12.76 -0.32
CA GLN A 250 24.31 -14.17 -0.20
C GLN A 250 23.74 -15.03 -1.33
N VAL A 251 22.46 -14.85 -1.65
CA VAL A 251 21.75 -15.71 -2.63
C VAL A 251 22.00 -15.27 -4.08
N ALA A 252 22.01 -13.96 -4.32
CA ALA A 252 22.17 -13.37 -5.64
C ALA A 252 23.13 -12.18 -5.53
N PRO A 253 24.45 -12.44 -5.36
CA PRO A 253 25.44 -11.38 -5.29
C PRO A 253 25.35 -10.53 -6.56
N PRO A 254 25.51 -9.20 -6.44
CA PRO A 254 25.55 -8.35 -7.62
C PRO A 254 26.63 -8.88 -8.58
N PRO A 255 26.39 -8.83 -9.91
CA PRO A 255 27.43 -9.20 -10.86
C PRO A 255 28.69 -8.41 -10.55
N ALA A 256 29.85 -9.07 -10.67
CA ALA A 256 31.13 -8.39 -10.50
C ALA A 256 31.12 -7.09 -11.31
N PRO A 257 31.55 -5.96 -10.73
CA PRO A 257 31.55 -4.69 -11.45
C PRO A 257 32.25 -4.92 -12.79
N ALA A 258 31.58 -4.59 -13.88
CA ALA A 258 32.18 -4.68 -15.21
C ALA A 258 33.55 -4.01 -15.17
N GLU A 259 34.56 -4.62 -15.82
CA GLU A 259 35.91 -4.04 -15.95
C GLU A 259 35.83 -2.75 -16.77
N GLY A 260 35.35 -1.69 -16.13
CA GLY A 260 35.22 -0.35 -16.67
C GLY A 260 36.16 0.60 -15.93
N PRO A 261 36.37 1.80 -16.46
CA PRO A 261 37.29 2.77 -15.86
C PRO A 261 36.81 3.13 -14.45
N VAL A 262 37.61 2.81 -13.44
CA VAL A 262 37.34 3.18 -12.05
C VAL A 262 37.99 4.52 -11.79
N PHE A 263 37.19 5.52 -11.43
CA PHE A 263 37.71 6.85 -11.14
C PHE A 263 37.89 7.07 -9.62
N LEU A 264 39.05 7.63 -9.27
CA LEU A 264 39.34 8.17 -7.94
C LEU A 264 39.37 9.70 -8.05
N GLY A 265 38.22 10.34 -7.79
CA GLY A 265 38.05 11.78 -8.07
C GLY A 265 38.08 12.05 -9.58
N LYS A 266 39.14 12.71 -10.07
CA LYS A 266 39.36 12.99 -11.50
C LYS A 266 40.36 12.04 -12.17
N VAL A 267 40.98 11.14 -11.39
CA VAL A 267 42.01 10.23 -11.89
C VAL A 267 41.37 8.90 -12.28
N MET A 268 41.63 8.45 -13.50
CA MET A 268 41.26 7.11 -13.95
C MET A 268 42.28 6.11 -13.40
N LEU A 269 41.83 5.09 -12.70
CA LEU A 269 42.66 3.99 -12.24
C LEU A 269 42.86 3.00 -13.38
N GLU A 270 44.09 2.52 -13.52
CA GLU A 270 44.41 1.40 -14.42
C GLU A 270 43.66 0.12 -13.98
N PRO A 271 43.39 -0.82 -14.88
CA PRO A 271 42.59 -2.02 -14.57
C PRO A 271 43.07 -2.82 -13.34
N GLU A 272 44.37 -2.90 -13.10
CA GLU A 272 44.93 -3.58 -11.91
C GLU A 272 44.73 -2.78 -10.61
N GLN A 273 44.86 -1.45 -10.70
CA GLN A 273 44.61 -0.53 -9.58
C GLN A 273 43.12 -0.51 -9.22
N ALA A 274 42.26 -0.52 -10.23
CA ALA A 274 40.80 -0.62 -10.10
C ALA A 274 40.38 -1.90 -9.38
N ARG A 275 40.96 -3.05 -9.76
CA ARG A 275 40.72 -4.34 -9.09
C ARG A 275 41.15 -4.31 -7.63
N THR A 276 42.37 -3.82 -7.36
CA THR A 276 42.91 -3.72 -5.99
C THR A 276 42.06 -2.78 -5.13
N PHE A 277 41.66 -1.64 -5.67
CA PHE A 277 40.80 -0.67 -4.99
C PHE A 277 39.42 -1.25 -4.64
N ASN A 278 38.76 -1.92 -5.60
CA ASN A 278 37.47 -2.55 -5.37
C ASN A 278 37.57 -3.68 -4.32
N ALA A 279 38.66 -4.45 -4.32
CA ALA A 279 38.92 -5.48 -3.32
C ALA A 279 39.09 -4.92 -1.90
N ILE A 280 39.72 -3.74 -1.75
CA ILE A 280 39.85 -3.04 -0.46
C ILE A 280 38.47 -2.56 0.03
N VAL A 281 37.69 -1.93 -0.86
CA VAL A 281 36.33 -1.46 -0.55
C VAL A 281 35.46 -2.62 -0.08
N GLU A 282 35.53 -3.76 -0.77
CA GLU A 282 34.70 -4.92 -0.47
C GLU A 282 35.14 -5.65 0.82
N ARG A 283 36.45 -5.83 1.03
CA ARG A 283 36.99 -6.54 2.21
C ARG A 283 36.76 -5.78 3.51
N ARG A 284 36.81 -4.44 3.47
CA ARG A 284 36.75 -3.60 4.68
C ARG A 284 35.43 -2.83 4.83
N GLU A 285 34.48 -3.03 3.92
CA GLU A 285 33.18 -2.31 3.88
C GLU A 285 33.32 -0.78 3.99
N LEU A 286 34.42 -0.22 3.51
CA LEU A 286 34.74 1.20 3.64
C LEU A 286 33.95 2.04 2.63
N LYS A 287 33.64 3.28 3.00
CA LYS A 287 33.18 4.26 2.01
C LYS A 287 34.29 4.49 1.00
N ARG A 288 33.95 4.68 -0.29
CA ARG A 288 34.95 4.86 -1.37
C ARG A 288 35.99 5.95 -1.07
N ALA A 289 35.61 7.02 -0.37
CA ALA A 289 36.53 8.09 0.04
C ALA A 289 37.55 7.66 1.11
N GLU A 290 37.17 6.76 2.01
CA GLU A 290 38.06 6.21 3.05
C GLU A 290 38.98 5.15 2.44
N ALA A 291 38.42 4.26 1.61
CA ALA A 291 39.20 3.30 0.83
C ALA A 291 40.22 3.99 -0.09
N ALA A 292 39.88 5.18 -0.63
CA ALA A 292 40.79 5.98 -1.45
C ALA A 292 42.01 6.46 -0.67
N ARG A 293 41.79 6.99 0.54
CA ARG A 293 42.87 7.44 1.41
C ARG A 293 43.78 6.29 1.80
N GLU A 294 43.19 5.15 2.16
CA GLU A 294 43.95 3.96 2.57
C GLU A 294 44.75 3.36 1.40
N ALA A 295 44.17 3.28 0.20
CA ALA A 295 44.88 2.82 -1.00
C ALA A 295 46.08 3.73 -1.34
N VAL A 296 45.95 5.05 -1.17
CA VAL A 296 47.05 6.00 -1.33
C VAL A 296 48.13 5.81 -0.26
N LEU A 297 47.75 5.60 1.00
CA LEU A 297 48.70 5.36 2.09
C LEU A 297 49.50 4.06 1.88
N LEU A 298 48.82 2.98 1.51
CA LEU A 298 49.47 1.71 1.17
C LEU A 298 50.40 1.83 -0.04
N TRP A 299 50.02 2.65 -1.03
CA TRP A 299 50.90 2.94 -2.17
C TRP A 299 52.15 3.71 -1.74
N ILE A 300 52.00 4.74 -0.90
CA ILE A 300 53.12 5.53 -0.36
C ILE A 300 54.06 4.64 0.45
N GLU A 301 53.54 3.79 1.33
CA GLU A 301 54.33 2.87 2.17
C GLU A 301 55.11 1.87 1.31
N LYS A 302 54.47 1.31 0.26
CA LYS A 302 55.11 0.37 -0.66
C LYS A 302 56.20 1.01 -1.55
N HIS A 303 56.14 2.32 -1.79
CA HIS A 303 57.07 3.05 -2.67
C HIS A 303 57.93 4.07 -1.92
N GLN A 304 57.99 3.96 -0.58
CA GLN A 304 58.70 4.89 0.27
C GLN A 304 60.22 4.90 0.00
N GLU A 305 60.81 3.73 -0.33
CA GLU A 305 62.22 3.60 -0.72
C GLU A 305 62.54 4.29 -2.06
N ALA A 306 61.58 4.33 -3.00
CA ALA A 306 61.74 5.00 -4.29
C ALA A 306 61.59 6.53 -4.21
N LEU A 307 60.94 7.03 -3.16
CA LEU A 307 60.70 8.47 -2.94
C LEU A 307 61.81 9.16 -2.13
N VAL A 308 62.57 8.41 -1.32
CA VAL A 308 63.64 8.93 -0.46
C VAL A 308 65.03 8.82 -1.13
N GLY A 309 65.11 8.18 -2.31
CA GLY A 309 66.34 8.07 -3.11
C GLY A 309 66.56 9.25 -4.09
N VAL A 310 66.58 10.49 -3.58
CA VAL A 310 67.09 11.68 -4.29
C VAL A 310 68.17 12.34 -3.46
#